data_AF-A0A450X367-F1
#
_entry.id   AF-A0A450X367-F1
#
_cell.length_a   1.000
_cell.length_b   1.000
_cell.length_c   1.000
_cell.angle_alpha   90.00
_cell.angle_beta   90.00
_cell.angle_gamma   90.00
#
_symmetry.space_group_name_H-M   'P 1'
#
loop_
_entity.id
_entity.type
_entity.pdbx_description
1 polymer ?
#
loop_
_entity_poly.entity_id
_entity_poly.type
_entity_poly.pdbx_seq_one_letter_code
_entity_poly.pdbx_strand_id
1 'polypeptide(L)'
;MAEWVASFRPQQVVMESTGIYWKSPYAALEKRGICTLVVNARHVKQVPGRKTDFADAQWLAILARSGLLRGGFVPPQDLYALCA
;
A
#
# COMPACT_ATOMS: atom_id res chain seq x y z
N MET A 1 -3.69 -10.02 -10.58
CA MET A 1 -2.84 -8.98 -10.00
C MET A 1 -1.85 -9.53 -8.98
N ALA A 2 -2.29 -10.10 -7.85
CA ALA A 2 -1.37 -10.55 -6.78
C ALA A 2 -0.29 -11.55 -7.27
N GLU A 3 -0.63 -12.43 -8.20
CA GLU A 3 0.33 -13.35 -8.83
C GLU A 3 1.38 -12.66 -9.69
N TRP A 4 0.96 -11.63 -10.45
CA TRP A 4 1.87 -10.79 -11.20
C TRP A 4 2.82 -10.03 -10.26
N VAL A 5 2.31 -9.47 -9.16
CA VAL A 5 3.13 -8.81 -8.14
C VAL A 5 4.10 -9.81 -7.48
N ALA A 6 3.62 -11.01 -7.14
CA ALA A 6 4.44 -12.07 -6.55
C ALA A 6 5.61 -12.51 -7.46
N SER A 7 5.44 -12.43 -8.79
CA SER A 7 6.49 -12.78 -9.74
C SER A 7 7.76 -11.92 -9.60
N PHE A 8 7.62 -10.68 -9.10
CA PHE A 8 8.74 -9.78 -8.83
C PHE A 8 9.45 -10.04 -7.49
N ARG A 9 8.91 -10.95 -6.66
CA ARG A 9 9.38 -11.26 -5.30
C ARG A 9 9.64 -10.00 -4.44
N PRO A 10 8.66 -9.09 -4.32
CA PRO A 10 8.85 -7.88 -3.55
C PRO A 10 9.01 -8.20 -2.06
N GLN A 11 9.93 -7.51 -1.38
CA GLN A 11 10.02 -7.55 0.07
C GLN A 11 8.82 -6.84 0.73
N GLN A 12 8.26 -5.84 0.05
CA GLN A 12 7.16 -5.03 0.53
C GLN A 12 6.38 -4.41 -0.64
N VAL A 13 5.07 -4.25 -0.47
CA VAL A 13 4.18 -3.50 -1.36
C VAL A 13 3.60 -2.32 -0.58
N VAL A 14 3.48 -1.16 -1.22
CA VAL A 14 2.86 0.03 -0.61
C VAL A 14 1.67 0.47 -1.46
N MET A 15 0.57 0.76 -0.79
CA MET A 15 -0.67 1.21 -1.40
C MET A 15 -1.14 2.52 -0.76
N GLU A 16 -1.64 3.43 -1.58
CA GLU A 16 -2.28 4.66 -1.10
C GLU A 16 -3.71 4.36 -0.62
N SER A 17 -4.10 4.91 0.53
CA SER A 17 -5.46 4.82 1.09
C SER A 17 -6.42 5.85 0.47
N THR A 18 -6.45 6.00 -0.85
CA THR A 18 -7.43 6.83 -1.56
C THR A 18 -8.74 6.08 -1.77
N GLY A 19 -9.56 6.01 -0.73
CA GLY A 19 -10.90 5.39 -0.79
C GLY A 19 -10.93 3.91 -0.40
N ILE A 20 -11.92 3.15 -0.88
CA ILE A 20 -12.19 1.75 -0.46
C ILE A 20 -11.40 0.73 -1.30
N TYR A 21 -10.91 1.13 -2.48
CA TYR A 21 -10.37 0.22 -3.48
C TYR A 21 -9.10 -0.54 -3.05
N TRP A 22 -8.33 -0.02 -2.09
CA TRP A 22 -7.13 -0.71 -1.60
C TRP A 22 -7.44 -2.04 -0.89
N LYS A 23 -8.65 -2.23 -0.34
CA LYS A 23 -9.01 -3.43 0.44
C LYS A 23 -8.90 -4.73 -0.36
N SER A 24 -9.38 -4.72 -1.61
CA SER A 24 -9.40 -5.93 -2.46
C SER A 24 -7.99 -6.38 -2.88
N PRO A 25 -7.13 -5.50 -3.41
CA PRO A 25 -5.72 -5.83 -3.67
C PRO A 25 -4.96 -6.20 -2.39
N TYR A 26 -5.19 -5.48 -1.28
CA TYR A 26 -4.55 -5.79 0.00
C TYR A 26 -4.86 -7.21 0.45
N ALA A 27 -6.14 -7.61 0.45
CA ALA A 27 -6.54 -8.97 0.81
C ALA A 27 -5.94 -10.03 -0.13
N ALA A 28 -5.81 -9.73 -1.42
CA ALA A 28 -5.19 -10.63 -2.38
C ALA A 28 -3.66 -10.80 -2.17
N LEU A 29 -2.97 -9.73 -1.75
CA LEU A 29 -1.54 -9.74 -1.44
C LEU A 29 -1.27 -10.41 -0.08
N GLU A 30 -2.11 -10.14 0.92
CA GLU A 30 -2.04 -10.75 2.24
C GLU A 30 -2.18 -12.28 2.17
N LYS A 31 -3.13 -12.79 1.35
CA LYS A 31 -3.27 -14.24 1.08
C LYS A 31 -2.03 -14.88 0.44
N ARG A 32 -1.15 -14.09 -0.17
CA ARG A 32 0.12 -14.56 -0.75
C ARG A 32 1.30 -14.39 0.22
N GLY A 33 1.06 -13.90 1.43
CA GLY A 33 2.10 -13.64 2.43
C GLY A 33 2.97 -12.42 2.10
N ILE A 34 2.49 -11.51 1.24
CA ILE A 34 3.25 -10.32 0.83
C ILE A 34 3.02 -9.21 1.85
N CYS A 35 4.10 -8.70 2.44
CA CYS A 35 4.04 -7.56 3.35
C CYS A 35 3.51 -6.33 2.61
N THR A 36 2.27 -5.95 2.91
CA THR A 36 1.59 -4.83 2.24
C THR A 36 1.34 -3.72 3.25
N LEU A 37 1.78 -2.51 2.95
CA LEU A 37 1.52 -1.32 3.75
C LEU A 37 0.50 -0.44 3.06
N VAL A 38 -0.46 0.05 3.84
CA VAL A 38 -1.43 1.05 3.38
C VAL A 38 -1.06 2.38 4.02
N VAL A 39 -0.82 3.41 3.21
CA VAL A 39 -0.38 4.74 3.67
C VAL A 39 -1.41 5.80 3.34
N ASN A 40 -1.57 6.75 4.26
CA ASN A 40 -2.50 7.86 4.06
C ASN A 40 -1.90 8.89 3.09
N ALA A 41 -2.59 9.16 1.98
CA ALA A 41 -2.22 10.15 0.97
C ALA A 41 -1.90 11.54 1.53
N ARG A 42 -2.53 11.93 2.66
CA ARG A 42 -2.30 13.23 3.29
C ARG A 42 -0.90 13.36 3.87
N HIS A 43 -0.25 12.25 4.23
CA HIS A 43 1.12 12.26 4.76
C HIS A 43 2.19 12.27 3.67
N VAL A 44 1.83 12.03 2.41
CA VAL A 44 2.79 11.91 1.29
C VAL A 44 3.12 13.27 0.64
N LYS A 45 2.45 14.35 1.09
CA LYS A 45 2.52 15.74 0.59
C LYS A 45 2.14 15.88 -0.89
N GLN A 46 1.33 16.90 -1.16
CA GLN A 46 0.95 17.32 -2.51
C GLN A 46 2.18 17.85 -3.25
N VAL A 47 2.66 17.14 -4.25
CA VAL A 47 3.61 17.69 -5.23
C VAL A 47 2.81 18.64 -6.13
N PRO A 48 3.04 19.97 -6.09
CA PRO A 48 2.33 20.90 -6.95
C PRO A 48 2.86 20.75 -8.38
N GLY A 49 1.94 20.53 -9.32
CA GLY A 49 2.26 20.40 -10.74
C GLY A 49 2.44 18.94 -11.17
N ARG A 50 1.44 18.42 -11.88
CA ARG A 50 1.53 17.21 -12.73
C ARG A 50 1.67 15.88 -11.98
N LYS A 51 0.73 15.59 -11.06
CA LYS A 51 0.53 14.24 -10.51
C LYS A 51 -0.04 13.31 -11.60
N THR A 52 0.74 12.33 -12.02
CA THR A 52 0.23 11.13 -12.71
C THR A 52 0.28 9.98 -11.70
N ASP A 53 -0.64 9.02 -11.81
CA ASP A 53 -0.68 7.85 -10.91
C ASP A 53 0.66 7.09 -10.88
N PHE A 54 1.38 7.07 -12.00
CA PHE A 54 2.71 6.48 -12.10
C PHE A 54 3.77 7.23 -11.27
N ALA A 55 3.79 8.57 -11.36
CA ALA A 55 4.74 9.38 -10.61
C ALA A 55 4.47 9.28 -9.10
N ASP A 56 3.21 9.20 -8.70
CA ASP A 56 2.83 9.01 -7.30
C ASP A 56 3.26 7.64 -6.75
N ALA A 57 3.02 6.57 -7.52
CA ALA A 57 3.47 5.22 -7.17
C ALA A 57 5.00 5.12 -7.05
N GLN A 58 5.75 5.77 -7.95
CA GLN A 58 7.22 5.83 -7.86
C GLN A 58 7.67 6.60 -6.62
N TRP A 59 7.04 7.72 -6.33
CA TRP A 59 7.35 8.53 -5.15
C TRP A 59 7.08 7.76 -3.85
N LEU A 60 5.96 7.05 -3.77
CA LEU A 60 5.63 6.16 -2.65
C LEU A 60 6.68 5.06 -2.48
N ALA A 61 7.15 4.43 -3.56
CA ALA A 61 8.20 3.42 -3.49
C ALA A 61 9.53 3.99 -2.96
N ILE A 62 9.90 5.21 -3.36
CA ILE A 62 11.10 5.91 -2.87
C ILE A 62 10.97 6.22 -1.37
N LEU A 63 9.82 6.71 -0.93
CA LEU A 63 9.57 7.00 0.48
C LEU A 63 9.55 5.72 1.34
N ALA A 64 9.01 4.62 0.80
CA ALA A 64 9.04 3.31 1.46
C ALA A 64 10.48 2.82 1.65
N ARG A 65 11.29 2.89 0.59
CA ARG A 65 12.69 2.45 0.61
C ARG A 65 13.58 3.29 1.52
N SER A 66 13.28 4.58 1.66
CA SER A 66 14.01 5.48 2.56
C SER A 66 13.58 5.36 4.03
N GLY A 67 12.57 4.52 4.34
CA GLY A 67 12.06 4.35 5.70
C GLY A 67 11.30 5.58 6.23
N LEU A 68 10.98 6.54 5.36
CA LEU A 68 10.27 7.77 5.70
C LEU A 68 8.75 7.58 5.76
N LEU A 69 8.24 6.44 5.28
CA LEU A 69 6.84 6.06 5.45
C LEU A 69 6.63 5.30 6.77
N ARG A 70 5.82 5.89 7.66
CA ARG A 70 5.10 5.10 8.64
C ARG A 70 3.87 4.51 7.96
N GLY A 71 3.85 3.19 7.79
CA GLY A 71 2.65 2.46 7.41
C GLY A 71 1.49 2.81 8.34
N GLY A 72 0.30 2.97 7.79
CA GLY A 72 -0.91 2.95 8.61
C GLY A 72 -1.05 1.59 9.28
N PHE A 73 -1.58 1.57 10.51
CA PHE A 73 -1.89 0.31 11.18
C PHE A 73 -3.01 -0.39 10.41
N VAL A 74 -2.69 -1.51 9.76
CA VAL A 74 -3.69 -2.43 9.23
C VAL A 74 -3.79 -3.59 10.22
N PRO A 75 -4.95 -3.78 10.87
CA PRO A 75 -5.11 -4.89 11.80
C PRO A 75 -4.93 -6.22 11.05
N PRO A 76 -4.25 -7.21 11.66
CA PRO A 76 -4.07 -8.53 11.08
C PRO A 76 -5.43 -9.22 10.89
N GLN A 77 -5.46 -10.21 10.00
CA GLN A 77 -6.69 -10.82 9.50
C GLN A 77 -7.64 -11.35 10.58
N ASP A 78 -7.09 -11.78 11.71
CA ASP A 78 -7.81 -12.25 12.91
C ASP A 78 -8.72 -11.17 13.53
N LEU A 79 -8.35 -9.90 13.41
CA LEU A 79 -9.06 -8.76 14.00
C LEU A 79 -10.17 -8.19 13.11
N TYR A 80 -10.31 -8.65 11.85
CA TYR A 80 -11.41 -8.20 10.98
C TYR A 80 -12.80 -8.67 11.46
N ALA A 81 -12.86 -9.70 12.32
CA ALA A 81 -14.11 -10.32 12.77
C ALA A 81 -14.77 -9.62 13.98
N LEU A 82 -14.16 -8.58 14.55
CA LEU A 82 -14.68 -7.88 15.75
C LEU A 82 -15.44 -6.58 15.47
N CYS A 83 -15.60 -6.19 14.20
CA CYS A 83 -16.49 -5.09 13.83
C CYS A 83 -17.61 -5.63 12.94
N ALA A 84 -18.77 -5.79 13.56
CA ALA A 84 -20.06 -6.04 12.94
C ALA A 84 -20.44 -4.97 11.89
#